data_AF-A0A1C9C8M2-F1
#
_entry.id   AF-A0A1C9C8M2-F1
#
_cell.length_a   1.000
_cell.length_b   1.000
_cell.length_c   1.000
_cell.angle_alpha   90.00
_cell.angle_beta   90.00
_cell.angle_gamma   90.00
#
_symmetry.space_group_name_H-M   'P 1'
#
loop_
_entity.id
_entity.type
_entity.pdbx_description
1 polymer ?
#
loop_
_entity_poly.entity_id
_entity_poly.type
_entity_poly.pdbx_seq_one_letter_code
_entity_poly.pdbx_strand_id
1 'polypeptide(L)'
;MKYWNLRKINQLALDKTGIIPRSISQIFDKFKKELDPNAEIDALEEFKVARYQTVASVKYILFLLIMPVIINQISKSFIFDPCINYLWNKNNHNIFLNASQEERAFAELERFEEKLHFEILIGKIENPSASVINNKMTAKALELAISYADESSSAVKNVLADFVSGTIFISIIITSKRQFSILQSFINDLIYGLSDTAKAFLIILFTDIFVGFHSPHGWEVIIEVILRHFGLPENRDFIFIFISTFPVILDTIFKYWIFRYLNRISPSAVATYHNMNE
;
A
#
# COMPACT_ATOMS: atom_id res chain seq x y z
N MET A 1 -30.25 13.49 19.83
CA MET A 1 -29.50 14.27 18.82
C MET A 1 -29.53 15.73 19.24
N LYS A 2 -28.39 16.28 19.68
CA LYS A 2 -28.26 17.69 20.05
C LYS A 2 -27.41 18.34 18.97
N TYR A 3 -27.98 19.31 18.27
CA TYR A 3 -27.33 20.05 17.18
C TYR A 3 -26.06 20.72 17.73
N TRP A 4 -24.89 20.27 17.25
CA TRP A 4 -23.62 20.92 17.56
C TRP A 4 -23.54 22.23 16.79
N ASN A 5 -23.41 23.31 17.56
CA ASN A 5 -23.48 24.69 17.12
C ASN A 5 -22.19 25.05 16.35
N LEU A 6 -22.20 24.91 15.02
CA LEU A 6 -21.10 25.25 14.09
C LEU A 6 -20.59 26.70 14.26
N ARG A 7 -21.37 27.58 14.90
CA ARG A 7 -20.98 28.95 15.23
C ARG A 7 -19.80 29.05 16.21
N LYS A 8 -19.60 28.06 17.09
CA LYS A 8 -18.53 28.07 18.10
C LYS A 8 -17.13 27.87 17.49
N ILE A 9 -17.05 27.23 16.33
CA ILE A 9 -15.79 26.97 15.61
C ILE A 9 -15.24 28.27 14.98
N ASN A 10 -16.12 29.15 14.48
CA ASN A 10 -15.69 30.43 13.90
C ASN A 10 -15.31 31.49 14.95
N GLN A 11 -15.79 31.37 16.20
CA GLN A 11 -15.35 32.26 17.28
C GLN A 11 -13.91 31.97 17.75
N LEU A 12 -13.47 30.70 17.70
CA LEU A 12 -12.11 30.30 18.09
C LEU A 12 -11.01 30.83 17.15
N ALA A 13 -11.36 31.21 15.92
CA ALA A 13 -10.42 31.82 14.97
C ALA A 13 -10.29 33.35 15.15
N LEU A 14 -11.22 34.00 15.86
CA LEU A 14 -11.28 35.46 15.98
C LEU A 14 -10.60 36.01 17.25
N ASP A 15 -10.29 35.17 18.25
CA ASP A 15 -9.54 35.60 19.44
C ASP A 15 -8.03 35.56 19.19
N LYS A 16 -7.57 36.45 18.31
CA LYS A 16 -6.17 36.87 18.22
C LYS A 16 -6.08 38.35 18.60
N THR A 17 -5.94 38.61 19.91
CA THR A 17 -5.22 39.73 20.57
C THR A 17 -5.71 39.98 22.01
N GLY A 18 -5.88 38.92 22.82
CA GLY A 18 -6.11 39.07 24.24
C GLY A 18 -4.79 39.24 25.01
N ILE A 19 -4.74 40.20 25.93
CA ILE A 19 -3.62 40.51 26.85
C ILE A 19 -3.30 39.35 27.82
N ILE A 20 -4.09 38.28 27.80
CA ILE A 20 -4.00 37.15 28.71
C ILE A 20 -3.28 35.98 28.02
N PRO A 21 -2.14 35.51 28.55
CA PRO A 21 -1.46 34.31 28.08
C PRO A 21 -2.40 33.10 28.04
N ARG A 22 -2.34 32.30 26.97
CA ARG A 22 -3.11 31.03 26.84
C ARG A 22 -2.96 30.12 28.07
N SER A 23 -1.81 30.16 28.74
CA SER A 23 -1.53 29.38 29.95
C SER A 23 -2.44 29.74 31.13
N ILE A 24 -2.74 31.03 31.34
CA ILE A 24 -3.59 31.48 32.46
C ILE A 24 -5.05 31.08 32.20
N SER A 25 -5.51 31.21 30.96
CA SER A 25 -6.85 30.76 30.54
C SER A 25 -7.03 29.25 30.75
N GLN A 26 -6.03 28.45 30.36
CA GLN A 26 -6.03 27.00 30.56
C GLN A 26 -6.05 26.59 32.04
N ILE A 27 -5.35 27.31 32.91
CA ILE A 27 -5.35 27.04 34.35
C ILE A 27 -6.71 27.38 34.96
N PHE A 28 -7.31 28.51 34.55
CA PHE A 28 -8.65 28.90 35.03
C PHE A 28 -9.74 27.93 34.57
N ASP A 29 -9.67 27.47 33.32
CA ASP A 29 -10.59 26.45 32.79
C ASP A 29 -10.45 25.11 33.55
N LYS A 30 -9.22 24.70 33.89
CA LYS A 30 -8.98 23.51 34.73
C LYS A 30 -9.54 23.68 36.14
N PHE A 31 -9.29 24.82 36.77
CA PHE A 31 -9.78 25.12 38.12
C PHE A 31 -11.31 25.15 38.17
N LYS A 32 -11.96 25.73 37.15
CA LYS A 32 -13.41 25.73 37.01
C LYS A 32 -13.96 24.32 36.79
N LYS A 33 -13.25 23.46 36.05
CA LYS A 33 -13.62 22.06 35.82
C LYS A 33 -13.48 21.21 37.10
N GLU A 34 -12.48 21.49 37.94
CA GLU A 34 -12.29 20.83 39.24
C GLU A 34 -13.31 21.26 40.31
N LEU A 35 -13.87 22.47 40.19
CA LEU A 35 -14.91 22.97 41.09
C LEU A 35 -16.34 22.54 40.70
N ASP A 36 -16.51 21.85 39.58
CA ASP A 36 -17.81 21.36 39.14
C ASP A 36 -18.20 20.09 39.93
N PRO A 37 -19.34 20.07 40.65
CA PRO A 37 -19.79 18.89 41.38
C PRO A 37 -20.07 17.67 40.49
N ASN A 38 -20.20 17.84 39.17
CA ASN A 38 -20.38 16.74 38.21
C ASN A 38 -19.10 16.33 37.47
N ALA A 39 -17.93 16.91 37.80
CA ALA A 39 -16.68 16.71 37.07
C ALA A 39 -16.28 15.23 36.94
N GLU A 40 -16.52 14.42 37.96
CA GLU A 40 -16.24 12.97 37.93
C GLU A 40 -17.15 12.23 36.94
N ILE A 41 -18.43 12.60 36.88
CA ILE A 41 -19.41 11.99 35.97
C ILE A 41 -19.06 12.35 34.53
N ASP A 42 -18.73 13.62 34.28
CA ASP A 42 -18.32 14.11 32.97
C ASP A 42 -17.01 13.44 32.50
N ALA A 43 -16.03 13.26 33.39
CA ALA A 43 -14.79 12.55 33.08
C ALA A 43 -15.05 11.07 32.73
N LEU A 44 -15.97 10.40 33.44
CA LEU A 44 -16.38 9.03 33.11
C LEU A 44 -17.10 8.94 31.76
N GLU A 45 -17.91 9.93 31.39
CA GLU A 45 -18.55 10.00 30.07
C GLU A 45 -17.54 10.25 28.95
N GLU A 46 -16.62 11.21 29.13
CA GLU A 46 -15.51 11.49 28.20
C GLU A 46 -14.69 10.21 27.96
N PHE A 47 -14.35 9.47 29.02
CA PHE A 47 -13.62 8.20 28.91
C PHE A 47 -14.41 7.13 28.14
N LYS A 48 -15.71 6.99 28.41
CA LYS A 48 -16.58 6.04 27.68
C LYS A 48 -16.64 6.36 26.19
N VAL A 49 -16.75 7.64 25.84
CA VAL A 49 -16.78 8.11 24.44
C VAL A 49 -15.46 7.83 23.75
N ALA A 50 -14.32 8.19 24.37
CA ALA A 50 -13.00 7.93 23.82
C ALA A 50 -12.78 6.43 23.57
N ARG A 51 -13.11 5.57 24.54
CA ARG A 51 -13.02 4.12 24.39
C ARG A 51 -13.90 3.60 23.24
N TYR A 52 -15.12 4.10 23.11
CA TYR A 52 -16.00 3.73 22.01
C TYR A 52 -15.42 4.16 20.65
N GLN A 53 -14.91 5.39 20.55
CA GLN A 53 -14.28 5.90 19.33
C GLN A 53 -13.06 5.06 18.94
N THR A 54 -12.18 4.72 19.88
CA THR A 54 -11.03 3.86 19.63
C THR A 54 -11.45 2.49 19.11
N VAL A 55 -12.36 1.80 19.82
CA VAL A 55 -12.81 0.46 19.42
C VAL A 55 -13.52 0.49 18.06
N ALA A 56 -14.37 1.47 17.81
CA ALA A 56 -15.06 1.63 16.53
C ALA A 56 -14.08 1.92 15.39
N SER A 57 -13.09 2.77 15.61
CA SER A 57 -12.06 3.13 14.63
C SER A 57 -11.17 1.93 14.29
N VAL A 58 -10.67 1.22 15.30
CA VAL A 58 -9.83 0.03 15.10
C VAL A 58 -10.60 -1.06 14.34
N LYS A 59 -11.85 -1.34 14.72
CA LYS A 59 -12.69 -2.28 13.98
C LYS A 59 -12.92 -1.86 12.54
N TYR A 60 -13.13 -0.57 12.31
CA TYR A 60 -13.33 -0.04 10.96
C TYR A 60 -12.07 -0.11 10.10
N ILE A 61 -10.88 0.18 10.66
CA ILE A 61 -9.59 0.01 9.97
C ILE A 61 -9.38 -1.46 9.59
N LEU A 62 -9.56 -2.37 10.54
CA LEU A 62 -9.45 -3.81 10.28
C LEU A 62 -10.41 -4.25 9.18
N PHE A 63 -11.67 -3.79 9.23
CA PHE A 63 -12.66 -4.07 8.20
C PHE A 63 -12.25 -3.52 6.83
N LEU A 64 -11.76 -2.28 6.76
CA LEU A 64 -11.29 -1.66 5.52
C LEU A 64 -10.09 -2.36 4.89
N LEU A 65 -9.19 -2.93 5.70
CA LEU A 65 -8.02 -3.66 5.20
C LEU A 65 -8.37 -5.09 4.78
N ILE A 66 -9.20 -5.78 5.56
CA ILE A 66 -9.49 -7.21 5.37
C ILE A 66 -10.53 -7.42 4.28
N MET A 67 -11.58 -6.59 4.21
CA MET A 67 -12.68 -6.81 3.26
C MET A 67 -12.25 -6.83 1.80
N PRO A 68 -11.44 -5.87 1.30
CA PRO A 68 -11.02 -5.89 -0.09
C PRO A 68 -10.24 -7.16 -0.44
N VAL A 69 -9.37 -7.62 0.47
CA VAL A 69 -8.58 -8.84 0.29
C VAL A 69 -9.48 -10.08 0.22
N ILE A 70 -10.45 -10.19 1.12
CA ILE A 70 -11.41 -11.31 1.12
C ILE A 70 -12.22 -11.30 -0.18
N ILE A 71 -12.74 -10.14 -0.60
CA ILE A 71 -13.53 -10.00 -1.83
C ILE A 71 -12.69 -10.35 -3.06
N ASN A 72 -11.43 -9.92 -3.10
CA ASN A 72 -10.51 -10.29 -4.17
C ASN A 72 -10.37 -11.81 -4.26
N GLN A 73 -10.03 -12.47 -3.14
CA GLN A 73 -9.81 -13.91 -3.12
C GLN A 73 -11.08 -14.70 -3.47
N ILE A 74 -12.24 -14.30 -2.94
CA ILE A 74 -13.52 -14.96 -3.22
C ILE A 74 -13.90 -14.79 -4.69
N SER A 75 -13.84 -13.56 -5.21
CA SER A 75 -14.21 -13.29 -6.61
C SER A 75 -13.27 -14.01 -7.57
N LYS A 76 -11.95 -13.99 -7.29
CA LYS A 76 -10.95 -14.73 -8.07
C LYS A 76 -11.26 -16.23 -8.07
N SER A 77 -11.42 -16.85 -6.91
CA SER A 77 -11.53 -18.31 -6.80
C SER A 77 -12.88 -18.87 -7.26
N PHE A 78 -13.99 -18.19 -6.98
CA PHE A 78 -15.33 -18.75 -7.22
C PHE A 78 -15.99 -18.24 -8.51
N ILE A 79 -15.58 -17.08 -9.02
CA ILE A 79 -16.21 -16.45 -10.19
C ILE A 79 -15.25 -16.45 -11.37
N PHE A 80 -14.09 -15.82 -11.21
CA PHE A 80 -13.19 -15.59 -12.34
C PHE A 80 -12.39 -16.83 -12.71
N ASP A 81 -11.95 -17.64 -11.75
CA ASP A 81 -11.20 -18.85 -12.05
C ASP A 81 -11.98 -19.85 -12.94
N PRO A 82 -13.20 -20.30 -12.58
CA PRO A 82 -13.96 -21.21 -13.45
C PRO A 82 -14.35 -20.57 -14.78
N CYS A 83 -14.71 -19.28 -14.79
CA CYS A 83 -15.14 -18.57 -16.00
C CYS A 83 -13.98 -18.39 -16.99
N ILE A 84 -12.85 -17.88 -16.52
CA ILE A 84 -11.67 -17.63 -17.35
C ILE A 84 -11.07 -18.95 -17.80
N ASN A 85 -10.96 -19.97 -16.96
CA ASN A 85 -10.43 -21.28 -17.38
C ASN A 85 -11.31 -21.92 -18.47
N TYR A 86 -12.64 -21.82 -18.35
CA TYR A 86 -13.55 -22.31 -19.39
C TYR A 86 -13.37 -21.57 -20.72
N LEU A 87 -13.29 -20.23 -20.68
CA LEU A 87 -13.09 -19.40 -21.88
C LEU A 87 -11.71 -19.62 -22.50
N TRP A 88 -10.67 -19.73 -21.68
CA TRP A 88 -9.29 -19.93 -22.10
C TRP A 88 -9.13 -21.27 -22.82
N ASN A 89 -9.66 -22.35 -22.24
CA ASN A 89 -9.63 -23.68 -22.86
C ASN A 89 -10.46 -23.78 -24.15
N LYS A 90 -11.50 -22.95 -24.30
CA LYS A 90 -12.37 -22.98 -25.49
C LYS A 90 -11.83 -22.16 -26.66
N ASN A 91 -11.22 -21.00 -26.38
CA ASN A 91 -10.95 -19.98 -27.40
C ASN A 91 -9.46 -19.71 -27.65
N ASN A 92 -8.54 -20.06 -26.74
CA ASN A 92 -7.15 -19.59 -26.82
C ASN A 92 -6.17 -20.73 -27.08
N HIS A 93 -5.41 -20.61 -28.17
CA HIS A 93 -4.13 -21.33 -28.37
C HIS A 93 -2.92 -20.45 -28.02
N ASN A 94 -3.16 -19.21 -27.60
CA ASN A 94 -2.11 -18.28 -27.23
C ASN A 94 -1.63 -18.62 -25.81
N ILE A 95 -0.43 -19.18 -25.75
CA ILE A 95 0.27 -19.55 -24.51
C ILE A 95 0.68 -18.29 -23.73
N PHE A 96 1.09 -17.23 -24.44
CA PHE A 96 1.64 -16.01 -23.87
C PHE A 96 0.67 -14.85 -24.00
N LEU A 97 0.50 -14.07 -22.93
CA LEU A 97 -0.30 -12.84 -22.92
C LEU A 97 0.47 -11.65 -23.51
N ASN A 98 1.80 -11.63 -23.34
CA ASN A 98 2.66 -10.55 -23.80
C ASN A 98 4.04 -11.06 -24.25
N ALA A 99 4.77 -10.22 -25.01
CA ALA A 99 6.09 -10.57 -25.56
C ALA A 99 7.17 -10.82 -24.49
N SER A 100 7.05 -10.19 -23.32
CA SER A 100 8.00 -10.39 -22.21
C SER A 100 7.88 -11.80 -21.63
N GLN A 101 6.66 -12.35 -21.51
CA GLN A 101 6.44 -13.74 -21.12
C GLN A 101 7.01 -14.72 -22.15
N GLU A 102 6.81 -14.45 -23.43
CA GLU A 102 7.36 -15.27 -24.52
C GLU A 102 8.89 -15.29 -24.50
N GLU A 103 9.53 -14.12 -24.34
CA GLU A 103 10.99 -14.01 -24.21
C GLU A 103 11.52 -14.80 -23.00
N ARG A 104 10.85 -14.72 -21.84
CA ARG A 104 11.23 -15.52 -20.66
C ARG A 104 11.10 -17.02 -20.91
N ALA A 105 10.01 -17.45 -21.53
CA ALA A 105 9.78 -18.86 -21.84
C ALA A 105 10.83 -19.42 -22.80
N PHE A 106 11.22 -18.65 -23.82
CA PHE A 106 12.29 -19.05 -24.74
C PHE A 106 13.66 -19.07 -24.07
N ALA A 107 13.98 -18.07 -23.24
CA ALA A 107 15.23 -18.06 -22.49
C ALA A 107 15.32 -19.25 -21.50
N GLU A 108 14.22 -19.65 -20.87
CA GLU A 108 14.18 -20.84 -20.02
C GLU A 108 14.35 -22.14 -20.81
N LEU A 109 13.77 -22.23 -22.00
CA LEU A 109 13.91 -23.37 -22.90
C LEU A 109 15.36 -23.50 -23.40
N GLU A 110 15.97 -22.40 -23.83
CA GLU A 110 17.36 -22.34 -24.28
C GLU A 110 18.32 -22.75 -23.18
N ARG A 111 18.16 -22.21 -21.96
CA ARG A 111 18.97 -22.62 -20.79
C ARG A 111 18.84 -24.12 -20.48
N PHE A 112 17.64 -24.68 -20.69
CA PHE A 112 17.44 -26.12 -20.52
C PHE A 112 18.15 -26.92 -21.62
N GLU A 113 18.10 -26.46 -22.88
CA GLU A 113 18.82 -27.07 -24.00
C GLU A 113 20.33 -27.05 -23.76
N GLU A 114 20.90 -25.90 -23.36
CA GLU A 114 22.31 -25.76 -23.01
C GLU A 114 22.72 -26.72 -21.90
N LYS A 115 21.89 -26.82 -20.84
CA LYS A 115 22.10 -27.76 -19.74
C LYS A 115 22.05 -29.21 -20.22
N LEU A 116 21.06 -29.56 -21.04
CA LEU A 116 20.90 -30.91 -21.58
C LEU A 116 22.11 -31.29 -22.43
N HIS A 117 22.58 -30.37 -23.28
CA HIS A 117 23.77 -30.56 -24.10
C HIS A 117 25.03 -30.75 -23.24
N PHE A 118 25.21 -29.94 -22.20
CA PHE A 118 26.30 -30.09 -21.25
C PHE A 118 26.28 -31.47 -20.56
N GLU A 119 25.12 -31.94 -20.10
CA GLU A 119 24.96 -33.26 -19.46
C GLU A 119 25.32 -34.42 -20.40
N ILE A 120 25.04 -34.28 -21.70
CA ILE A 120 25.46 -35.25 -22.73
C ILE A 120 26.98 -35.26 -22.85
N LEU A 121 27.62 -34.08 -22.95
CA LEU A 121 29.07 -33.97 -23.14
C LEU A 121 29.88 -34.56 -21.97
N ILE A 122 29.37 -34.45 -20.74
CA ILE A 122 30.04 -35.01 -19.55
C ILE A 122 29.67 -36.47 -19.26
N GLY A 123 28.91 -37.12 -20.16
CA GLY A 123 28.57 -38.54 -20.05
C GLY A 123 27.54 -38.88 -18.96
N LYS A 124 26.77 -37.91 -18.45
CA LYS A 124 25.69 -38.17 -17.48
C LYS A 124 24.47 -38.85 -18.10
N ILE A 125 24.27 -38.69 -19.41
CA ILE A 125 23.17 -39.30 -20.15
C ILE A 125 23.75 -40.47 -20.95
N GLU A 126 23.51 -41.69 -20.45
CA GLU A 126 23.93 -42.92 -21.12
C GLU A 126 23.11 -43.11 -22.42
N ASN A 127 23.80 -43.33 -23.55
CA ASN A 127 23.21 -43.51 -24.88
C ASN A 127 22.26 -42.38 -25.32
N PRO A 128 22.79 -41.16 -25.56
CA PRO A 128 21.99 -40.05 -26.07
C PRO A 128 21.50 -40.36 -27.49
N SER A 129 20.23 -40.79 -27.61
CA SER A 129 19.56 -40.93 -28.90
C SER A 129 18.79 -39.64 -29.22
N ALA A 130 18.68 -39.32 -30.52
CA ALA A 130 17.92 -38.16 -30.98
C ALA A 130 16.47 -38.18 -30.46
N SER A 131 15.86 -39.36 -30.34
CA SER A 131 14.53 -39.52 -29.76
C SER A 131 14.46 -39.16 -28.28
N VAL A 132 15.47 -39.53 -27.47
CA VAL A 132 15.48 -39.21 -26.04
C VAL A 132 15.68 -37.70 -25.82
N ILE A 133 16.54 -37.08 -26.62
CA ILE A 133 16.77 -35.62 -26.58
C ILE A 133 15.48 -34.89 -26.95
N ASN A 134 14.86 -35.25 -28.09
CA ASN A 134 13.61 -34.65 -28.53
C ASN A 134 12.49 -34.84 -27.50
N ASN A 135 12.35 -36.03 -26.91
CA ASN A 135 11.33 -36.27 -25.88
C ASN A 135 11.53 -35.38 -24.65
N LYS A 136 12.77 -35.23 -24.16
CA LYS A 136 13.08 -34.33 -23.04
C LYS A 136 12.80 -32.88 -23.41
N MET A 137 13.13 -32.48 -24.63
CA MET A 137 12.93 -31.12 -25.13
C MET A 137 11.44 -30.78 -25.25
N THR A 138 10.65 -31.67 -25.87
CA THR A 138 9.20 -31.53 -25.99
C THR A 138 8.52 -31.53 -24.62
N ALA A 139 8.96 -32.38 -23.69
CA ALA A 139 8.42 -32.39 -22.34
C ALA A 139 8.64 -31.04 -21.64
N LYS A 140 9.84 -30.46 -21.75
CA LYS A 140 10.13 -29.15 -21.15
C LYS A 140 9.35 -28.03 -21.84
N ALA A 141 9.25 -28.04 -23.16
CA ALA A 141 8.45 -27.07 -23.91
C ALA A 141 6.97 -27.09 -23.50
N LEU A 142 6.40 -28.29 -23.31
CA LEU A 142 5.02 -28.46 -22.85
C LEU A 142 4.85 -27.97 -21.40
N GLU A 143 5.79 -28.30 -20.51
CA GLU A 143 5.80 -27.80 -19.13
C GLU A 143 5.79 -26.26 -19.08
N LEU A 144 6.67 -25.60 -19.85
CA LEU A 144 6.71 -24.15 -19.95
C LEU A 144 5.42 -23.60 -20.56
N ALA A 145 4.89 -24.23 -21.61
CA ALA A 145 3.64 -23.80 -22.22
C ALA A 145 2.47 -23.82 -21.22
N ILE A 146 2.35 -24.87 -20.40
CA ILE A 146 1.31 -24.94 -19.36
C ILE A 146 1.54 -23.85 -18.29
N SER A 147 2.77 -23.70 -17.82
CA SER A 147 3.12 -22.72 -16.78
C SER A 147 2.79 -21.28 -17.22
N TYR A 148 3.22 -20.90 -18.42
CA TYR A 148 3.01 -19.56 -18.95
C TYR A 148 1.55 -19.30 -19.38
N ALA A 149 0.82 -20.33 -19.83
CA ALA A 149 -0.61 -20.22 -20.07
C ALA A 149 -1.39 -20.00 -18.76
N ASP A 150 -0.99 -20.66 -17.67
CA ASP A 150 -1.58 -20.44 -16.36
C ASP A 150 -1.25 -19.05 -15.80
N GLU A 151 0.00 -18.58 -15.96
CA GLU A 151 0.42 -17.22 -15.62
C GLU A 151 -0.44 -16.18 -16.37
N SER A 152 -0.62 -16.37 -17.68
CA SER A 152 -1.45 -15.52 -18.54
C SER A 152 -2.90 -15.47 -18.09
N SER A 153 -3.51 -16.64 -17.83
CA SER A 153 -4.89 -16.72 -17.36
C SER A 153 -5.05 -16.09 -15.98
N SER A 154 -4.04 -16.28 -15.11
CA SER A 154 -4.02 -15.77 -13.74
C SER A 154 -3.91 -14.25 -13.71
N ALA A 155 -3.13 -13.64 -14.59
CA ALA A 155 -3.05 -12.19 -14.72
C ALA A 155 -4.42 -11.58 -15.08
N VAL A 156 -5.16 -12.19 -16.01
CA VAL A 156 -6.52 -11.73 -16.36
C VAL A 156 -7.46 -11.86 -15.16
N LYS A 157 -7.41 -12.99 -14.44
CA LYS A 157 -8.21 -13.20 -13.21
C LYS A 157 -7.87 -12.16 -12.14
N ASN A 158 -6.59 -11.83 -11.97
CA ASN A 158 -6.12 -10.83 -11.01
C ASN A 158 -6.71 -9.45 -11.32
N VAL A 159 -6.59 -8.98 -12.56
CA VAL A 159 -7.12 -7.67 -12.99
C VAL A 159 -8.62 -7.55 -12.68
N LEU A 160 -9.39 -8.60 -13.00
CA LEU A 160 -10.84 -8.60 -12.75
C LEU A 160 -11.17 -8.65 -11.25
N ALA A 161 -10.46 -9.47 -10.48
CA ALA A 161 -10.64 -9.57 -9.03
C ALA A 161 -10.25 -8.26 -8.31
N ASP A 162 -9.18 -7.61 -8.74
CA ASP A 162 -8.72 -6.32 -8.21
C ASP A 162 -9.73 -5.23 -8.52
N PHE A 163 -10.29 -5.21 -9.73
CA PHE A 163 -11.33 -4.26 -10.10
C PHE A 163 -12.57 -4.42 -9.21
N VAL A 164 -13.05 -5.66 -9.00
CA VAL A 164 -14.17 -5.93 -8.08
C VAL A 164 -13.82 -5.52 -6.65
N SER A 165 -12.63 -5.87 -6.17
CA SER A 165 -12.16 -5.50 -4.83
C SER A 165 -12.11 -3.98 -4.64
N GLY A 166 -11.55 -3.26 -5.61
CA GLY A 166 -11.45 -1.79 -5.59
C GLY A 166 -12.82 -1.12 -5.61
N THR A 167 -13.75 -1.59 -6.44
CA THR A 167 -15.12 -1.04 -6.46
C THR A 167 -15.85 -1.25 -5.14
N ILE A 168 -15.70 -2.43 -4.52
CA ILE A 168 -16.27 -2.69 -3.19
C ILE A 168 -15.60 -1.84 -2.11
N PHE A 169 -14.28 -1.70 -2.13
CA PHE A 169 -13.56 -0.83 -1.20
C PHE A 169 -14.05 0.61 -1.25
N ILE A 170 -14.19 1.17 -2.46
CA ILE A 170 -14.72 2.52 -2.66
C ILE A 170 -16.18 2.60 -2.18
N SER A 171 -17.00 1.61 -2.50
CA SER A 171 -18.41 1.54 -2.08
C SER A 171 -18.56 1.49 -0.55
N ILE A 172 -17.70 0.74 0.14
CA ILE A 172 -17.62 0.71 1.61
C ILE A 172 -17.37 2.13 2.11
N ILE A 173 -16.31 2.81 1.67
CA ILE A 173 -15.96 4.16 2.14
C ILE A 173 -17.13 5.14 1.94
N ILE A 174 -17.79 5.10 0.78
CA ILE A 174 -18.92 5.98 0.47
C ILE A 174 -20.13 5.70 1.37
N THR A 175 -20.38 4.43 1.69
CA THR A 175 -21.55 4.01 2.49
C THR A 175 -21.32 4.20 3.99
N SER A 176 -20.11 3.95 4.49
CA SER A 176 -19.73 4.04 5.90
C SER A 176 -19.24 5.43 6.34
N LYS A 177 -19.91 6.50 5.88
CA LYS A 177 -19.56 7.90 6.20
C LYS A 177 -19.46 8.16 7.71
N ARG A 178 -20.34 7.54 8.50
CA ARG A 178 -20.34 7.69 9.96
C ARG A 178 -19.08 7.08 10.58
N GLN A 179 -18.73 5.86 10.21
CA GLN A 179 -17.54 5.17 10.72
C GLN A 179 -16.27 5.88 10.25
N PHE A 180 -16.24 6.35 9.01
CA PHE A 180 -15.15 7.16 8.48
C PHE A 180 -14.97 8.47 9.27
N SER A 181 -16.06 9.17 9.60
CA SER A 181 -16.00 10.37 10.43
C SER A 181 -15.51 10.09 11.85
N ILE A 182 -15.90 8.95 12.46
CA ILE A 182 -15.39 8.52 13.77
C ILE A 182 -13.88 8.24 13.68
N LEU A 183 -13.43 7.53 12.65
CA LEU A 183 -12.02 7.27 12.39
C LEU A 183 -11.24 8.57 12.20
N GLN A 184 -11.78 9.52 11.45
CA GLN A 184 -11.15 10.82 11.26
C GLN A 184 -11.01 11.59 12.58
N SER A 185 -12.05 11.59 13.42
CA SER A 185 -11.97 12.18 14.77
C SER A 185 -10.88 11.51 15.59
N PHE A 186 -10.85 10.17 15.62
CA PHE A 186 -9.86 9.41 16.36
C PHE A 186 -8.42 9.69 15.89
N ILE A 187 -8.18 9.73 14.58
CA ILE A 187 -6.86 10.09 14.01
C ILE A 187 -6.49 11.53 14.37
N ASN A 188 -7.43 12.46 14.30
CA ASN A 188 -7.19 13.84 14.70
C ASN A 188 -6.83 13.92 16.19
N ASP A 189 -7.57 13.24 17.06
CA ASP A 189 -7.29 13.22 18.50
C ASP A 189 -5.92 12.62 18.80
N LEU A 190 -5.51 11.57 18.08
CA LEU A 190 -4.15 11.01 18.17
C LEU A 190 -3.09 12.03 17.72
N ILE A 191 -3.26 12.65 16.55
CA ILE A 191 -2.26 13.59 16.00
C ILE A 191 -2.16 14.85 16.86
N TYR A 192 -3.30 15.44 17.25
CA TYR A 192 -3.31 16.65 18.08
C TYR A 192 -2.86 16.39 19.52
N GLY A 193 -3.04 15.16 20.02
CA GLY A 193 -2.53 14.73 21.32
C GLY A 193 -1.00 14.61 21.39
N LEU A 194 -0.31 14.56 20.25
CA LEU A 194 1.16 14.51 20.20
C LEU A 194 1.79 15.89 20.39
N SER A 195 2.99 15.92 20.98
CA SER A 195 3.83 17.12 21.01
C SER A 195 4.32 17.49 19.60
N ASP A 196 4.62 18.77 19.37
CA ASP A 196 5.07 19.22 18.04
C ASP A 196 6.39 18.55 17.61
N THR A 197 7.26 18.21 18.56
CA THR A 197 8.46 17.39 18.32
C THR A 197 8.12 15.96 17.90
N ALA A 198 7.14 15.31 18.53
CA ALA A 198 6.72 13.96 18.17
C ALA A 198 6.04 13.91 16.80
N LYS A 199 5.26 14.94 16.45
CA LYS A 199 4.69 15.09 15.10
C LYS A 199 5.78 15.22 14.05
N ALA A 200 6.78 16.08 14.29
CA ALA A 200 7.92 16.24 13.39
C ALA A 200 8.70 14.93 13.22
N PHE A 201 8.98 14.23 14.33
CA PHE A 201 9.65 12.93 14.31
C PHE A 201 8.87 11.87 13.52
N LEU A 202 7.57 11.72 13.75
CA LEU A 202 6.73 10.77 13.00
C LEU A 202 6.72 11.06 11.49
N ILE A 203 6.67 12.34 11.12
CA ILE A 203 6.74 12.75 9.72
C ILE A 203 8.08 12.32 9.12
N ILE A 204 9.21 12.65 9.76
CA ILE A 204 10.55 12.29 9.29
C ILE A 204 10.71 10.78 9.18
N LEU A 205 10.33 10.03 10.22
CA LEU A 205 10.41 8.57 10.25
C LEU A 205 9.60 7.94 9.11
N PHE A 206 8.37 8.40 8.90
CA PHE A 206 7.53 7.87 7.82
C PHE A 206 8.14 8.16 6.46
N THR A 207 8.63 9.37 6.22
CA THR A 207 9.24 9.69 4.93
C THR A 207 10.54 8.94 4.69
N ASP A 208 11.36 8.72 5.71
CA ASP A 208 12.62 7.99 5.56
C ASP A 208 12.36 6.51 5.21
N ILE A 209 11.38 5.86 5.87
CA ILE A 209 11.01 4.46 5.59
C ILE A 209 10.42 4.26 4.19
N PHE A 210 9.50 5.14 3.76
CA PHE A 210 8.75 4.93 2.51
C PHE A 210 9.40 5.56 1.29
N VAL A 211 10.27 6.55 1.48
CA VAL A 211 10.85 7.35 0.41
C VAL A 211 12.37 7.18 0.34
N GLY A 212 12.98 6.55 1.34
CA GLY A 212 14.41 6.19 1.36
C GLY A 212 14.77 5.16 0.29
N PHE A 213 15.76 5.51 -0.54
CA PHE A 213 16.33 4.64 -1.59
C PHE A 213 17.28 3.64 -0.98
N HIS A 214 16.74 2.57 -0.40
CA HIS A 214 17.62 1.58 0.21
C HIS A 214 18.17 0.57 -0.80
N SER A 215 17.55 0.42 -1.99
CA SER A 215 18.12 -0.34 -3.10
C SER A 215 17.33 -0.15 -4.41
N PRO A 216 17.98 0.22 -5.53
CA PRO A 216 17.36 0.16 -6.87
C PRO A 216 16.77 -1.22 -7.20
N HIS A 217 17.41 -2.27 -6.72
CA HIS A 217 16.96 -3.65 -6.93
C HIS A 217 15.66 -3.97 -6.17
N GLY A 218 15.43 -3.33 -5.03
CA GLY A 218 14.15 -3.47 -4.31
C GLY A 218 12.97 -2.95 -5.13
N TRP A 219 13.18 -1.82 -5.82
CA TRP A 219 12.18 -1.25 -6.73
C TRP A 219 11.98 -2.10 -7.98
N GLU A 220 13.04 -2.67 -8.54
CA GLU A 220 12.97 -3.61 -9.67
C GLU A 220 12.04 -4.78 -9.36
N VAL A 221 12.26 -5.47 -8.23
CA VAL A 221 11.43 -6.61 -7.82
C VAL A 221 9.98 -6.19 -7.60
N ILE A 222 9.72 -5.05 -6.94
CA ILE A 222 8.35 -4.56 -6.70
C ILE A 222 7.63 -4.29 -8.03
N ILE A 223 8.30 -3.62 -8.97
CA ILE A 223 7.69 -3.28 -10.26
C ILE A 223 7.48 -4.53 -11.11
N GLU A 224 8.43 -5.45 -11.17
CA GLU A 224 8.25 -6.73 -11.86
C GLU A 224 7.04 -7.50 -11.31
N VAL A 225 6.91 -7.60 -9.98
CA VAL A 225 5.78 -8.29 -9.35
C VAL A 225 4.45 -7.61 -9.70
N ILE A 226 4.41 -6.27 -9.68
CA ILE A 226 3.21 -5.52 -10.07
C ILE A 226 2.86 -5.74 -11.54
N LEU A 227 3.84 -5.64 -12.44
CA LEU A 227 3.61 -5.83 -13.87
C LEU A 227 3.14 -7.25 -14.17
N ARG A 228 3.77 -8.28 -13.57
CA ARG A 228 3.34 -9.68 -13.68
C ARG A 228 1.94 -9.90 -13.14
N HIS A 229 1.61 -9.31 -11.99
CA HIS A 229 0.28 -9.41 -11.39
C HIS A 229 -0.82 -8.91 -12.33
N PHE A 230 -0.56 -7.83 -13.07
CA PHE A 230 -1.46 -7.26 -14.07
C PHE A 230 -1.31 -7.85 -15.48
N GLY A 231 -0.35 -8.74 -15.71
CA GLY A 231 -0.06 -9.30 -17.05
C GLY A 231 0.56 -8.32 -18.03
N LEU A 232 1.15 -7.23 -17.53
CA LEU A 232 1.83 -6.22 -18.33
C LEU A 232 3.27 -6.65 -18.64
N PRO A 233 3.82 -6.25 -19.81
CA PRO A 233 5.18 -6.61 -20.18
C PRO A 233 6.22 -5.94 -19.27
N GLU A 234 7.21 -6.72 -18.82
CA GLU A 234 8.33 -6.25 -18.00
C GLU A 234 9.39 -5.56 -18.88
N ASN A 235 9.06 -4.37 -19.39
CA ASN A 235 10.00 -3.61 -20.20
C ASN A 235 11.13 -3.07 -19.31
N ARG A 236 12.36 -3.57 -19.52
CA ARG A 236 13.55 -3.17 -18.75
C ARG A 236 13.84 -1.68 -18.83
N ASP A 237 13.66 -1.05 -19.99
CA ASP A 237 13.88 0.39 -20.16
C ASP A 237 12.89 1.20 -19.31
N PHE A 238 11.61 0.79 -19.31
CA PHE A 238 10.59 1.40 -18.45
C PHE A 238 10.95 1.24 -16.97
N ILE A 239 11.33 0.03 -16.56
CA ILE A 239 11.72 -0.26 -15.17
C ILE A 239 12.91 0.60 -14.76
N PHE A 240 13.97 0.69 -15.57
CA PHE A 240 15.14 1.51 -15.25
C PHE A 240 14.84 3.01 -15.20
N ILE A 241 14.06 3.53 -16.14
CA ILE A 241 13.62 4.94 -16.12
C ILE A 241 12.78 5.21 -14.87
N PHE A 242 11.88 4.31 -14.50
CA PHE A 242 11.07 4.43 -13.29
C PHE A 242 11.95 4.47 -12.03
N ILE A 243 12.83 3.48 -11.85
CA ILE A 243 13.70 3.36 -10.66
C ILE A 243 14.63 4.56 -10.51
N SER A 244 15.15 5.09 -11.63
CA SER A 244 16.06 6.24 -11.63
C SER A 244 15.36 7.58 -11.39
N THR A 245 14.09 7.71 -11.77
CA THR A 245 13.40 9.01 -11.80
C THR A 245 12.35 9.13 -10.70
N PHE A 246 11.43 8.17 -10.60
CA PHE A 246 10.24 8.29 -9.76
C PHE A 246 10.58 8.37 -8.27
N PRO A 247 11.40 7.46 -7.70
CA PRO A 247 11.79 7.56 -6.31
C PRO A 247 12.49 8.91 -6.01
N VAL A 248 13.36 9.41 -6.90
CA VAL A 248 14.16 10.67 -6.74
C VAL A 248 13.25 11.88 -6.62
N ILE A 249 12.25 11.93 -7.49
CA ILE A 249 11.24 12.98 -7.47
C ILE A 249 10.41 12.90 -6.20
N LEU A 250 9.98 11.70 -5.80
CA LEU A 250 9.18 11.48 -4.61
C LEU A 250 9.91 11.97 -3.35
N ASP A 251 11.19 11.62 -3.21
CA ASP A 251 12.07 12.08 -2.12
C ASP A 251 12.19 13.60 -2.08
N THR A 252 12.45 14.21 -3.23
CA THR A 252 12.60 15.67 -3.31
C THR A 252 11.30 16.39 -2.91
N ILE A 253 10.14 15.90 -3.37
CA ILE A 253 8.83 16.46 -3.04
C ILE A 253 8.55 16.32 -1.54
N PHE A 254 8.78 15.14 -0.96
CA PHE A 254 8.55 14.91 0.46
C PHE A 254 9.49 15.74 1.33
N LYS A 255 10.80 15.75 1.05
CA LYS A 255 11.77 16.60 1.77
C LYS A 255 11.39 18.07 1.70
N TYR A 256 11.00 18.57 0.53
CA TYR A 256 10.53 19.95 0.39
C TYR A 256 9.27 20.23 1.21
N TRP A 257 8.29 19.32 1.18
CA TRP A 257 7.04 19.49 1.92
C TRP A 257 7.26 19.47 3.43
N ILE A 258 8.11 18.57 3.92
CA ILE A 258 8.54 18.51 5.32
C ILE A 258 9.25 19.80 5.73
N PHE A 259 10.24 20.23 4.96
CA PHE A 259 10.97 21.47 5.23
C PHE A 259 10.02 22.66 5.34
N ARG A 260 9.06 22.78 4.42
CA ARG A 260 8.04 23.84 4.45
C ARG A 260 7.10 23.72 5.65
N TYR A 261 6.76 22.50 6.05
CA TYR A 261 5.90 22.24 7.20
C TYR A 261 6.60 22.58 8.53
N LEU A 262 7.83 22.09 8.74
CA LEU A 262 8.61 22.34 9.95
C LEU A 262 8.92 23.82 10.14
N ASN A 263 9.31 24.53 9.07
CA ASN A 263 9.56 25.98 9.11
C ASN A 263 8.35 26.81 9.56
N ARG A 264 7.12 26.30 9.37
CA ARG A 264 5.89 27.01 9.78
C ARG A 264 5.54 26.80 11.26
N ILE A 265 6.05 25.75 11.90
CA ILE A 265 5.64 25.35 13.25
C ILE A 265 6.69 25.73 14.30
N SER A 266 7.98 25.53 14.03
CA SER A 266 9.04 26.00 14.93
C SER A 266 10.41 26.06 14.24
N PRO A 267 11.14 27.19 14.33
CA PRO A 267 12.53 27.30 13.86
C PRO A 267 13.47 26.28 14.50
N SER A 268 13.17 25.81 15.72
CA SER A 268 14.02 24.82 16.41
C SER A 268 13.93 23.41 15.81
N ALA A 269 12.79 23.03 15.23
CA ALA A 269 12.63 21.73 14.55
C ALA A 269 13.43 21.68 13.24
N VAL A 270 13.62 22.84 12.60
CA VAL A 270 14.43 22.99 11.38
C VAL A 270 15.91 22.78 11.68
N ALA A 271 16.39 23.30 12.81
CA ALA A 271 17.77 23.07 13.28
C ALA A 271 18.04 21.60 13.58
N THR A 272 17.08 20.87 14.16
CA THR A 272 17.20 19.42 14.38
C THR A 272 17.24 18.63 13.06
N TYR A 273 16.42 19.00 12.07
CA TYR A 273 16.46 18.36 10.75
C TYR A 273 17.80 18.60 10.02
N HIS A 274 18.34 19.82 10.07
CA HIS A 274 19.66 20.11 9.52
C HIS A 274 20.76 19.26 10.16
N ASN A 275 20.77 19.15 11.50
CA ASN A 275 21.76 18.34 12.23
C ASN A 275 21.60 16.82 12.01
N MET A 276 20.49 16.34 11.46
CA MET A 276 20.27 14.91 11.16
C MET A 276 20.57 14.54 9.70
N ASN A 277 20.66 15.54 8.80
CA ASN A 277 20.89 15.35 7.36
C ASN A 277 22.28 15.82 6.89
N GLU A 278 23.06 16.49 7.74
CA GLU A 278 24.54 16.60 7.62
C GLU A 278 25.22 15.37 8.20
#